data_AF-A0A068F5E1-F1
#
_entry.id   AF-A0A068F5E1-F1
#
_cell.length_a   1.000
_cell.length_b   1.000
_cell.length_c   1.000
_cell.angle_alpha   90.00
_cell.angle_beta   90.00
_cell.angle_gamma   90.00
#
_symmetry.space_group_name_H-M   'P 1'
#
loop_
_entity.id
_entity.type
_entity.pdbx_description
1 polymer ?
#
loop_
_entity_poly.entity_id
_entity_poly.type
_entity_poly.pdbx_seq_one_letter_code
_entity_poly.pdbx_strand_id
1 'polypeptide(L)'
;MTKVFLFLAILVAAVWVYFLWSRRRFYKVYWQLRGPLGLPFIGLGLQMMKPEKFLQYMQHIGQQYKAPFVSWMGTKCFLYVNDPETI
;
A
#
# COMPACT_ATOMS: atom_id res chain seq x y z
N MET A 1 -24.31 29.07 4.81
CA MET A 1 -23.23 28.45 4.01
C MET A 1 -22.26 27.65 4.87
N THR A 2 -21.76 28.17 5.99
CA THR A 2 -20.78 27.49 6.89
C THR A 2 -21.23 26.11 7.41
N LYS A 3 -22.52 25.93 7.74
CA LYS A 3 -23.05 24.64 8.23
C LYS A 3 -22.97 23.52 7.19
N VAL A 4 -23.13 23.84 5.90
CA VAL A 4 -23.01 22.87 4.80
C VAL A 4 -21.56 22.45 4.62
N PHE A 5 -20.61 23.39 4.68
CA PHE A 5 -19.18 23.07 4.65
C PHE A 5 -18.74 22.19 5.82
N LEU A 6 -19.22 22.49 7.03
CA LEU A 6 -18.96 21.65 8.21
C LEU A 6 -19.52 20.23 8.02
N PHE A 7 -20.74 20.11 7.53
CA PHE A 7 -21.35 18.80 7.27
C PHE A 7 -20.57 18.00 6.21
N LEU A 8 -20.16 18.63 5.11
CA LEU A 8 -19.32 18.00 4.08
C LEU A 8 -17.96 17.57 4.64
N ALA A 9 -17.31 18.43 5.45
CA ALA A 9 -16.03 18.10 6.06
C ALA A 9 -16.14 16.89 7.00
N ILE A 10 -17.20 16.82 7.81
CA ILE A 10 -17.48 15.67 8.69
C ILE A 10 -17.69 14.41 7.86
N LEU A 11 -18.44 14.50 6.75
CA LEU A 11 -18.72 13.36 5.89
C LEU A 11 -17.44 12.83 5.23
N VAL A 12 -16.59 13.71 4.70
CA VAL A 12 -15.28 13.35 4.14
C VAL A 12 -14.39 12.72 5.20
N ALA A 13 -14.33 13.29 6.41
CA ALA A 13 -13.55 12.74 7.51
C ALA A 13 -14.07 11.35 7.93
N ALA A 14 -15.39 11.15 8.01
CA ALA A 14 -15.99 9.86 8.35
C ALA A 14 -15.68 8.80 7.30
N VAL A 15 -15.78 9.14 6.00
CA VAL A 15 -15.40 8.24 4.90
C VAL A 15 -13.91 7.90 4.95
N TRP A 16 -13.06 8.89 5.24
CA TRP A 16 -11.61 8.69 5.36
C TRP A 16 -11.26 7.76 6.53
N VAL A 17 -11.87 7.98 7.69
CA VAL A 17 -11.68 7.14 8.89
C VAL A 17 -12.18 5.72 8.63
N TYR A 18 -13.37 5.57 8.03
CA TYR A 18 -13.89 4.25 7.65
C TYR A 18 -12.95 3.52 6.68
N PHE A 19 -12.44 4.23 5.67
CA PHE A 19 -11.49 3.69 4.71
C PHE A 19 -10.20 3.21 5.39
N LEU A 20 -9.58 4.02 6.25
CA LEU A 20 -8.38 3.64 7.00
C LEU A 20 -8.66 2.47 7.95
N TRP A 21 -9.80 2.49 8.63
CA TRP A 21 -10.18 1.46 9.60
C TRP A 21 -10.40 0.09 8.94
N SER A 22 -11.06 0.08 7.78
CA SER A 22 -11.25 -1.15 6.98
C SER A 22 -9.92 -1.83 6.61
N ARG A 23 -8.82 -1.06 6.57
CA ARG A 23 -7.48 -1.51 6.17
C ARG A 23 -6.51 -1.69 7.32
N ARG A 24 -6.94 -1.49 8.57
CA ARG A 24 -6.08 -1.57 9.77
C ARG A 24 -5.27 -2.87 9.86
N ARG A 25 -5.82 -3.99 9.40
CA ARG A 25 -5.14 -5.30 9.40
C ARG A 25 -3.91 -5.29 8.49
N PHE A 26 -4.02 -4.71 7.31
CA PHE A 26 -2.91 -4.58 6.37
C PHE A 26 -1.84 -3.62 6.88
N TYR A 27 -2.24 -2.49 7.48
CA TYR A 27 -1.28 -1.58 8.11
C TYR A 27 -0.52 -2.23 9.27
N LYS A 28 -1.17 -3.09 10.04
CA LYS A 28 -0.51 -3.86 11.11
C LYS A 28 0.55 -4.81 10.55
N VAL A 29 0.25 -5.53 9.46
CA VAL A 29 1.20 -6.41 8.77
C VAL A 29 2.34 -5.63 8.13
N TYR A 30 2.03 -4.51 7.47
CA TYR A 30 3.01 -3.59 6.91
C TYR A 30 3.95 -3.00 7.98
N TRP A 31 3.47 -2.84 9.22
CA TRP A 31 4.33 -2.41 10.33
C TRP A 31 5.29 -3.50 10.82
N GLN A 32 4.93 -4.78 10.63
CA GLN A 32 5.75 -5.92 11.05
C GLN A 32 6.80 -6.30 10.02
N LEU A 33 6.53 -6.04 8.73
CA LEU A 33 7.39 -6.41 7.62
C LEU A 33 8.02 -5.15 7.02
N ARG A 34 9.31 -5.22 6.67
CA ARG A 34 9.97 -4.13 5.95
C ARG A 34 9.32 -3.98 4.58
N GLY A 35 9.23 -2.75 4.07
CA GLY A 35 8.66 -2.53 2.74
C GLY A 35 8.59 -1.07 2.33
N PRO A 36 8.59 -0.78 1.02
CA PRO A 36 8.48 0.57 0.50
C PRO A 36 7.14 1.23 0.86
N LEU A 37 7.18 2.53 1.16
CA LEU A 37 6.00 3.34 1.42
C LEU A 37 5.28 3.63 0.09
N GLY A 38 4.04 3.16 -0.02
CA GLY A 38 3.16 3.47 -1.16
C GLY A 38 2.27 4.68 -0.90
N LEU A 39 1.88 5.39 -1.96
CA LEU A 39 0.91 6.48 -1.86
C LEU A 39 -0.47 5.97 -1.42
N PRO A 40 -1.26 6.77 -0.69
CA PRO A 40 -2.66 6.43 -0.45
C PRO A 40 -3.38 6.25 -1.79
N PHE A 41 -4.13 5.15 -1.93
CA PHE A 41 -4.86 4.71 -3.14
C PHE A 41 -4.07 4.16 -4.31
N ILE A 42 -2.89 4.70 -4.60
CA ILE A 42 -2.10 4.34 -5.78
C ILE A 42 -1.01 3.32 -5.40
N GLY A 43 -0.57 3.32 -4.14
CA GLY A 43 0.55 2.51 -3.69
C GLY A 43 1.82 2.89 -4.46
N LEU A 44 2.48 1.87 -5.00
CA LEU A 44 3.63 2.01 -5.91
C LEU A 44 3.21 1.75 -7.37
N GLY A 45 1.91 1.79 -7.65
CA GLY A 45 1.34 1.47 -8.96
C GLY A 45 1.95 2.26 -10.10
N LEU A 46 2.28 3.54 -9.90
CA LEU A 46 2.95 4.38 -10.91
C LEU A 46 4.32 3.83 -11.33
N GLN A 47 5.08 3.30 -10.37
CA GLN A 47 6.39 2.70 -10.62
C GLN A 47 6.26 1.30 -11.27
N MET A 48 5.10 0.67 -11.10
CA MET A 48 4.74 -0.65 -11.63
C MET A 48 3.95 -0.60 -12.95
N MET A 49 3.63 0.59 -13.49
CA MET A 49 2.76 0.74 -14.68
C MET A 49 3.31 0.07 -15.94
N LYS A 50 4.63 -0.07 -16.05
CA LYS A 50 5.28 -0.73 -17.19
C LYS A 50 5.50 -2.21 -16.84
N PRO A 51 4.77 -3.16 -17.45
CA PRO A 51 4.86 -4.58 -17.10
C PRO A 51 6.28 -5.12 -17.28
N GLU A 52 6.96 -4.67 -18.33
CA GLU A 52 8.36 -5.03 -18.66
C GLU A 52 9.34 -4.69 -17.53
N LYS A 53 9.07 -3.60 -16.78
CA LYS A 53 9.94 -3.13 -15.69
C LYS A 53 9.49 -3.61 -14.32
N PHE A 54 8.30 -4.19 -14.21
CA PHE A 54 7.72 -4.59 -12.93
C PHE A 54 8.59 -5.59 -12.19
N LEU A 55 9.01 -6.68 -12.86
CA LEU A 55 9.83 -7.72 -12.23
C LEU A 55 11.21 -7.20 -11.81
N GLN A 56 11.85 -6.39 -12.66
CA GLN A 56 13.14 -5.77 -12.34
C GLN A 56 13.00 -4.84 -11.13
N TYR A 57 11.93 -4.05 -11.07
CA TYR A 57 11.64 -3.19 -9.93
C TYR A 57 11.37 -4.00 -8.65
N MET A 58 10.59 -5.09 -8.72
CA MET A 58 10.36 -5.98 -7.57
C MET A 58 11.64 -6.65 -7.07
N GLN A 59 12.51 -7.09 -7.98
CA GLN A 59 13.80 -7.67 -7.62
C GLN A 59 14.70 -6.64 -6.94
N HIS A 60 14.76 -5.41 -7.46
CA HIS A 60 15.52 -4.31 -6.87
C HIS A 60 15.04 -3.96 -5.45
N ILE A 61 13.72 -3.81 -5.27
CA ILE A 61 13.11 -3.56 -3.96
C ILE A 61 13.34 -4.76 -3.02
N GLY A 62 13.28 -5.99 -3.54
CA GLY A 62 13.55 -7.21 -2.76
C GLY A 62 14.98 -7.31 -2.25
N GLN A 63 15.94 -6.82 -3.01
CA GLN A 63 17.33 -6.68 -2.54
C GLN A 63 17.46 -5.57 -1.49
N GLN A 64 16.77 -4.44 -1.68
CA GLN A 64 16.84 -3.30 -0.77
C GLN A 64 16.20 -3.58 0.60
N TYR A 65 15.00 -4.17 0.63
CA TYR A 65 14.23 -4.40 1.86
C TYR A 65 14.45 -5.79 2.47
N LYS A 66 15.18 -6.67 1.77
CA LYS A 66 15.35 -8.11 2.04
C LYS A 66 14.01 -8.84 2.01
N ALA A 67 13.76 -9.64 0.99
CA ALA A 67 12.58 -10.49 0.92
C ALA A 67 12.52 -11.46 2.14
N PRO A 68 11.32 -11.76 2.67
CA PRO A 68 10.01 -11.29 2.24
C PRO A 68 9.71 -9.85 2.70
N PHE A 69 9.05 -9.07 1.83
CA PHE A 69 8.67 -7.69 2.10
C PHE A 69 7.23 -7.40 1.67
N VAL A 70 6.61 -6.39 2.29
CA VAL A 70 5.24 -5.97 1.95
C VAL A 70 5.27 -4.79 1.00
N SER A 71 4.40 -4.84 0.00
CA SER A 71 4.26 -3.79 -1.01
C SER A 71 2.80 -3.44 -1.26
N TRP A 72 2.59 -2.27 -1.88
CA TRP A 72 1.26 -1.72 -2.15
C TRP A 72 1.05 -1.56 -3.65
N MET A 73 0.02 -2.22 -4.19
CA MET A 73 -0.46 -2.02 -5.56
C MET A 73 -1.86 -1.43 -5.51
N GLY A 74 -1.97 -0.15 -5.83
CA GLY A 74 -3.19 0.60 -5.60
C GLY A 74 -3.52 0.62 -4.11
N THR A 75 -4.72 0.20 -3.77
CA THR A 75 -5.14 0.05 -2.38
C THR A 75 -4.85 -1.34 -1.80
N LYS A 76 -4.34 -2.29 -2.59
CA LYS A 76 -4.12 -3.66 -2.15
C LYS A 76 -2.70 -3.82 -1.60
N CYS A 77 -2.61 -4.43 -0.43
CA CYS A 77 -1.37 -4.82 0.22
C CYS A 77 -1.03 -6.26 -0.21
N PHE A 78 0.18 -6.50 -0.70
CA PHE A 78 0.62 -7.83 -1.11
C PHE A 78 2.01 -8.15 -0.55
N LEU A 79 2.26 -9.44 -0.31
CA LEU A 79 3.53 -9.96 0.18
C LEU A 79 4.35 -10.41 -1.03
N TYR A 80 5.58 -9.93 -1.13
CA TYR A 80 6.54 -10.43 -2.10
C TYR A 80 7.49 -11.42 -1.43
N VAL A 81 7.64 -12.59 -2.05
CA VAL A 81 8.52 -13.68 -1.63
C VAL A 81 9.39 -14.06 -2.83
N ASN A 82 10.70 -14.22 -2.60
CA ASN A 82 11.68 -14.58 -3.63
C ASN A 82 12.49 -15.83 -3.26
N ASP A 83 12.10 -16.50 -2.16
CA ASP A 83 12.75 -17.73 -1.73
C ASP A 83 11.97 -18.92 -2.31
N PRO A 84 12.58 -19.72 -3.20
CA PRO A 84 11.92 -20.89 -3.79
C PRO A 84 11.57 -21.97 -2.77
N GLU A 85 12.20 -21.99 -1.58
CA GLU A 85 11.84 -22.93 -0.51
C GLU A 85 10.60 -22.51 0.27
N THR A 86 10.18 -21.24 0.14
CA THR A 86 9.02 -20.67 0.86
C THR A 86 7.70 -20.82 0.06
N ILE A 87 7.75 -21.18 -1.23
CA ILE A 87 6.60 -21.24 -2.14
C ILE A 87 6.15 -22.69 -2.39
#